data_AF-A0A2V9AXF0-F1
#
_entry.id   AF-A0A2V9AXF0-F1
#
_cell.length_a   1.000
_cell.length_b   1.000
_cell.length_c   1.000
_cell.angle_alpha   90.00
_cell.angle_beta   90.00
_cell.angle_gamma   90.00
#
_symmetry.space_group_name_H-M   'P 1'
#
loop_
_entity.id
_entity.type
_entity.pdbx_description
1 polymer ?
#
loop_
_entity_poly.entity_id
_entity_poly.type
_entity_poly.pdbx_seq_one_letter_code
_entity_poly.pdbx_strand_id
1 'polypeptide(L)'
;MAPRHKEIIRSIVEDNGLRIELAFTYNPKVFRDRMIPGGRIPGRTETQIRRTEAQRGETGMNGTKKWVGIALAVALCLLGSAWSLNAQAPAAGGQDSAPKYTLVEYNAYKACEGESNPTAKIKCLDDFVSKYPNSALLNFVYVQYSIAYSQQKNYPKIIETADKLAALGDKVDAYTRFQAYLTHVVTYYQMLADPGNKGKGLQKDAALAKGTIEAAQNALKLLPDIKKPEGVADDAWNKQKAQWPITINDIAGQAAMNANDCSGATNFYKAELAVNPDNAVATYQLGRAYYCMTPPQSMDAFWYMARAVTSKGATQAQSDQVKKFLKGLIANYQGGNVCDSLIDGEMNELLQLAGSSADRPSSYSLPGGADIGAVQKDMTIASVFNDLKAGGDKSKLTWLAACGLEFPEVPGKVIEAVPGDPLVLKIAFVTSDAEFDAATTANMDVKVVGQPEAARVEKNSAVHFTGTLVAYDPEPFFLHWDKAKVKEEDIPKEKGPKKPPVRRPARKPSGRSS
;
A
#
# COMPACT_ATOMS: atom_id res chain seq x y z
N MET A 1 -16.13 -41.65 54.48
CA MET A 1 -14.91 -41.70 53.65
C MET A 1 -15.32 -41.68 52.19
N ALA A 2 -15.11 -40.54 51.53
CA ALA A 2 -15.12 -40.31 50.07
C ALA A 2 -14.94 -38.78 49.87
N PRO A 3 -13.90 -38.30 49.16
CA PRO A 3 -13.80 -36.87 48.83
C PRO A 3 -14.36 -36.58 47.43
N ARG A 4 -15.02 -35.43 47.30
CA ARG A 4 -15.68 -34.93 46.10
C ARG A 4 -14.71 -34.22 45.14
N HIS A 5 -15.13 -34.24 43.88
CA HIS A 5 -14.53 -33.72 42.65
C HIS A 5 -13.74 -32.40 42.72
N LYS A 6 -12.61 -32.38 42.00
CA LYS A 6 -11.90 -31.18 41.53
C LYS A 6 -12.30 -30.89 40.08
N GLU A 7 -12.76 -29.68 39.83
CA GLU A 7 -12.85 -29.09 38.49
C GLU A 7 -11.70 -28.07 38.32
N ILE A 8 -11.13 -28.04 37.12
CA ILE A 8 -9.99 -27.23 36.71
C ILE A 8 -10.52 -25.91 36.13
N ILE A 9 -10.12 -24.77 36.70
CA ILE A 9 -10.23 -23.45 36.05
C ILE A 9 -8.86 -22.77 36.12
N ARG A 10 -8.35 -22.40 34.93
CA ARG A 10 -7.07 -21.72 34.70
C ARG A 10 -7.12 -20.26 35.14
N SER A 11 -5.99 -19.80 35.64
CA SER A 11 -5.67 -18.45 36.12
C SER A 11 -5.72 -17.37 35.03
N ILE A 12 -6.46 -16.29 35.31
CA ILE A 12 -6.21 -14.94 34.78
C ILE A 12 -6.14 -14.04 36.02
N VAL A 13 -4.99 -13.42 36.23
CA VAL A 13 -4.76 -12.47 37.33
C VAL A 13 -4.91 -11.07 36.74
N GLU A 14 -5.90 -10.35 37.27
CA GLU A 14 -6.09 -8.92 37.09
C GLU A 14 -5.32 -8.12 38.16
N ASP A 15 -4.89 -6.94 37.73
CA ASP A 15 -4.87 -5.66 38.43
C ASP A 15 -3.67 -5.10 39.22
N ASN A 16 -3.44 -3.83 38.87
CA ASN A 16 -2.92 -2.68 39.61
C ASN A 16 -1.43 -2.29 39.52
N GLY A 17 -1.18 -1.27 38.69
CA GLY A 17 -0.78 0.07 39.18
C GLY A 17 0.71 0.40 39.23
N LEU A 18 1.12 1.45 38.50
CA LEU A 18 2.05 2.49 38.99
C LEU A 18 2.15 3.69 38.03
N ARG A 19 1.76 4.86 38.57
CA ARG A 19 2.11 6.20 38.10
C ARG A 19 3.60 6.45 38.31
N ILE A 20 4.27 7.14 37.36
CA ILE A 20 5.37 8.08 37.66
C ILE A 20 5.26 9.26 36.69
N GLU A 21 4.92 10.43 37.24
CA GLU A 21 5.21 11.75 36.68
C GLU A 21 6.71 12.04 36.85
N LEU A 22 7.34 12.73 35.90
CA LEU A 22 8.35 13.76 36.20
C LEU A 22 8.52 14.70 35.01
N ALA A 23 8.37 15.98 35.32
CA ALA A 23 8.37 17.12 34.43
C ALA A 23 9.78 17.50 33.94
N PHE A 24 9.87 18.04 32.72
CA PHE A 24 10.85 19.08 32.39
C PHE A 24 10.22 20.10 31.43
N THR A 25 10.09 21.34 31.93
CA THR A 25 9.76 22.56 31.19
C THR A 25 10.96 23.01 30.35
N TYR A 26 10.76 23.24 29.05
CA TYR A 26 11.75 23.92 28.20
C TYR A 26 11.31 25.35 27.91
N ASN A 27 12.11 26.31 28.38
CA ASN A 27 11.96 27.75 28.18
C ASN A 27 13.08 28.24 27.25
N PRO A 28 12.78 28.83 26.07
CA PRO A 28 13.81 29.26 25.13
C PRO A 28 14.09 30.76 25.29
N LYS A 29 15.25 31.11 25.88
CA LYS A 29 16.00 32.38 25.73
C LYS A 29 17.14 32.37 26.75
N VAL A 30 18.40 32.15 26.33
CA VAL A 30 19.57 33.01 26.67
C VAL A 30 20.80 32.61 25.80
N PHE A 31 21.59 33.61 25.39
CA PHE A 31 22.94 33.62 24.78
C PHE A 31 23.04 33.16 23.31
N ARG A 32 23.32 33.98 22.29
CA ARG A 32 24.25 35.12 22.07
C ARG A 32 25.74 34.81 22.29
N ASP A 33 26.44 34.78 21.15
CA ASP A 33 27.83 35.15 20.87
C ASP A 33 28.98 34.32 21.44
N ARG A 34 29.67 33.59 20.56
CA ARG A 34 31.09 33.87 20.22
C ARG A 34 31.56 33.08 18.99
N MET A 35 32.09 33.82 18.02
CA MET A 35 32.83 33.35 16.86
C MET A 35 34.25 32.89 17.21
N ILE A 36 34.94 32.45 16.14
CA ILE A 36 36.39 32.33 15.82
C ILE A 36 37.07 30.93 16.00
N PRO A 37 38.06 30.57 15.13
CA PRO A 37 37.85 29.54 14.10
C PRO A 37 39.03 28.54 13.94
N GLY A 38 38.90 27.60 13.01
CA GLY A 38 40.04 27.09 12.23
C GLY A 38 40.64 25.74 12.64
N GLY A 39 40.98 24.93 11.63
CA GLY A 39 41.82 23.74 11.79
C GLY A 39 41.50 22.62 10.79
N ARG A 40 42.08 22.69 9.57
CA ARG A 40 42.22 21.53 8.67
C ARG A 40 43.40 20.67 9.17
N ILE A 41 43.27 19.35 9.23
CA ILE A 41 44.30 18.37 8.77
C ILE A 41 43.57 17.10 8.25
N PRO A 42 44.04 16.49 7.13
CA PRO A 42 43.39 15.38 6.44
C PRO A 42 44.03 14.00 6.70
N GLY A 43 43.26 12.93 6.42
CA GLY A 43 43.76 11.64 5.92
C GLY A 43 43.93 10.49 6.91
N ARG A 44 43.11 9.44 6.76
CA ARG A 44 43.56 8.07 6.41
C ARG A 44 42.40 7.11 6.20
N THR A 45 42.57 6.31 5.16
CA THR A 45 41.88 5.07 4.78
C THR A 45 42.02 3.97 5.84
N GLU A 46 40.95 3.22 6.11
CA GLU A 46 41.01 1.75 6.10
C GLU A 46 39.63 1.10 6.15
N THR A 47 39.61 -0.14 5.71
CA THR A 47 38.52 -0.92 5.16
C THR A 47 37.85 -1.79 6.22
N GLN A 48 36.57 -2.09 6.03
CA GLN A 48 35.92 -3.39 6.30
C GLN A 48 35.64 -3.85 7.76
N ILE A 49 34.36 -3.95 8.15
CA ILE A 49 33.61 -5.22 8.37
C ILE A 49 32.32 -5.00 9.20
N ARG A 50 31.22 -5.52 8.63
CA ARG A 50 29.96 -6.07 9.19
C ARG A 50 29.64 -5.86 10.68
N ARG A 51 28.44 -5.33 10.94
CA ARG A 51 27.23 -6.05 11.39
C ARG A 51 26.26 -5.00 11.93
N THR A 52 25.14 -4.79 11.25
CA THR A 52 24.02 -4.07 11.85
C THR A 52 22.85 -5.04 12.03
N GLU A 53 22.43 -5.04 13.29
CA GLU A 53 21.30 -5.72 13.86
C GLU A 53 20.02 -5.36 13.11
N ALA A 54 19.37 -6.37 12.53
CA ALA A 54 17.99 -6.27 12.07
C ALA A 54 17.09 -6.32 13.31
N GLN A 55 16.91 -5.18 13.97
CA GLN A 55 15.87 -4.98 14.96
C GLN A 55 14.52 -4.73 14.27
N ARG A 56 13.51 -5.51 14.68
CA ARG A 56 12.11 -5.12 14.92
C ARG A 56 11.57 -4.02 14.00
N GLY A 57 11.01 -4.42 12.87
CA GLY A 57 10.26 -3.54 11.98
C GLY A 57 8.88 -3.19 12.55
N GLU A 58 8.80 -2.13 13.35
CA GLU A 58 7.61 -1.28 13.41
C GLU A 58 7.61 -0.38 12.16
N THR A 59 7.00 -0.82 11.06
CA THR A 59 6.75 0.02 9.89
C THR A 59 5.40 0.73 10.02
N GLY A 60 5.37 1.75 10.88
CA GLY A 60 4.30 2.73 10.92
C GLY A 60 4.28 3.59 9.64
N MET A 61 3.13 3.59 8.97
CA MET A 61 2.82 4.40 7.78
C MET A 61 3.08 5.89 7.99
N ASN A 62 4.06 6.47 7.28
CA ASN A 62 4.31 7.92 7.24
C ASN A 62 4.64 8.47 5.84
N GLY A 63 4.29 7.74 4.78
CA GLY A 63 4.51 8.12 3.37
C GLY A 63 3.48 9.12 2.80
N THR A 64 2.46 9.51 3.54
CA THR A 64 1.41 10.46 3.09
C THR A 64 1.85 11.94 3.08
N LYS A 65 3.09 12.24 3.47
CA LYS A 65 3.55 13.61 3.75
C LYS A 65 3.94 14.48 2.54
N LYS A 66 3.77 14.03 1.29
CA LYS A 66 4.08 14.86 0.10
C LYS A 66 2.94 14.99 -0.93
N TRP A 67 1.82 14.29 -0.75
CA TRP A 67 0.72 14.26 -1.74
C TRP A 67 -0.39 15.28 -1.50
N VAL A 68 -0.31 16.01 -0.40
CA VAL A 68 -1.27 17.05 -0.03
C VAL A 68 -1.10 18.32 -0.89
N GLY A 69 0.02 18.49 -1.61
CA GLY A 69 0.36 19.74 -2.31
C GLY A 69 -0.39 20.03 -3.61
N ILE A 70 -0.76 19.02 -4.41
CA ILE A 70 -1.40 19.26 -5.73
C ILE A 70 -2.92 19.35 -5.61
N ALA A 71 -3.54 18.55 -4.73
CA ALA A 71 -4.96 18.70 -4.40
C ALA A 71 -5.25 19.99 -3.59
N LEU A 72 -4.32 20.47 -2.76
CA LEU A 72 -4.45 21.77 -2.08
C LEU A 72 -4.43 22.95 -3.05
N ALA A 73 -3.67 22.91 -4.14
CA ALA A 73 -3.63 24.01 -5.09
C ALA A 73 -4.97 24.17 -5.84
N VAL A 74 -5.63 23.06 -6.17
CA VAL A 74 -6.97 23.08 -6.81
C VAL A 74 -8.07 23.42 -5.80
N ALA A 75 -8.01 22.90 -4.56
CA ALA A 75 -8.96 23.26 -3.50
C ALA A 75 -8.83 24.73 -3.05
N LEU A 76 -7.61 25.30 -3.01
CA LEU A 76 -7.39 26.74 -2.78
C LEU A 76 -7.82 27.59 -3.99
N CYS A 77 -7.72 27.12 -5.23
CA CYS A 77 -8.19 27.88 -6.39
C CYS A 77 -9.72 27.87 -6.54
N LEU A 78 -10.40 26.78 -6.17
CA LEU A 78 -11.87 26.72 -6.17
C LEU A 78 -12.48 27.56 -5.05
N LEU A 79 -11.83 27.67 -3.89
CA LEU A 79 -12.23 28.60 -2.85
C LEU A 79 -11.73 30.03 -3.17
N GLY A 80 -10.53 30.23 -3.69
CA GLY A 80 -10.04 31.57 -4.06
C GLY A 80 -10.93 32.28 -5.10
N SER A 81 -11.51 31.53 -6.03
CA SER A 81 -12.51 32.04 -6.98
C SER A 81 -13.95 32.05 -6.44
N ALA A 82 -14.31 31.16 -5.50
CA ALA A 82 -15.60 31.24 -4.80
C ALA A 82 -15.67 32.38 -3.76
N TRP A 83 -14.52 32.87 -3.27
CA TRP A 83 -14.44 33.92 -2.26
C TRP A 83 -14.13 35.29 -2.87
N SER A 84 -13.79 35.34 -4.17
CA SER A 84 -13.68 36.58 -4.95
C SER A 84 -15.04 37.14 -5.40
N LEU A 85 -16.09 36.32 -5.35
CA LEU A 85 -17.46 36.83 -5.26
C LEU A 85 -17.65 37.24 -3.80
N ASN A 86 -17.27 38.48 -3.47
CA ASN A 86 -17.87 39.14 -2.32
C ASN A 86 -19.38 38.90 -2.46
N ALA A 87 -19.97 38.19 -1.50
CA ALA A 87 -21.40 38.00 -1.41
C ALA A 87 -22.02 39.36 -1.06
N GLN A 88 -22.01 40.28 -2.02
CA GLN A 88 -22.72 41.54 -1.91
C GLN A 88 -24.19 41.17 -2.03
N ALA A 89 -24.88 41.19 -0.88
CA ALA A 89 -26.33 41.27 -0.88
C ALA A 89 -26.72 42.42 -1.84
N PRO A 90 -27.67 42.21 -2.76
CA PRO A 90 -28.07 43.24 -3.71
C PRO A 90 -28.39 44.52 -2.95
N ALA A 91 -27.87 45.67 -3.42
CA ALA A 91 -28.31 46.94 -2.90
C ALA A 91 -29.82 47.06 -3.12
N ALA A 92 -30.55 47.64 -2.17
CA ALA A 92 -31.98 47.92 -2.32
C ALA A 92 -32.18 48.96 -3.46
N GLY A 93 -32.21 48.50 -4.70
CA GLY A 93 -32.19 49.37 -5.89
C GLY A 93 -32.15 48.58 -7.20
N GLY A 94 -33.24 47.87 -7.51
CA GLY A 94 -33.48 47.25 -8.82
C GLY A 94 -34.95 46.81 -8.95
N GLN A 95 -35.65 47.34 -9.96
CA GLN A 95 -36.98 46.88 -10.41
C GLN A 95 -36.82 45.43 -10.91
N ASP A 96 -37.49 44.38 -10.42
CA ASP A 96 -38.95 44.13 -10.41
C ASP A 96 -39.40 43.18 -9.27
N SER A 97 -38.72 43.18 -8.13
CA SER A 97 -39.24 42.54 -6.91
C SER A 97 -38.64 43.21 -5.69
N ALA A 98 -39.49 43.76 -4.81
CA ALA A 98 -39.03 44.37 -3.57
C ALA A 98 -38.16 43.38 -2.78
N PRO A 99 -37.03 43.82 -2.20
CA PRO A 99 -36.18 42.94 -1.41
C PRO A 99 -36.99 42.28 -0.29
N LYS A 100 -36.81 40.96 -0.10
CA LYS A 100 -37.53 40.18 0.93
C LYS A 100 -37.01 40.42 2.37
N TYR A 101 -36.34 41.55 2.60
CA TYR A 101 -35.73 41.94 3.87
C TYR A 101 -35.97 43.43 4.13
N THR A 102 -35.96 43.82 5.40
CA THR A 102 -36.13 45.23 5.80
C THR A 102 -34.79 45.99 5.72
N LEU A 103 -34.85 47.32 5.66
CA LEU A 103 -33.65 48.16 5.74
C LEU A 103 -32.88 47.95 7.06
N VAL A 104 -33.60 47.68 8.16
CA VAL A 104 -33.00 47.41 9.47
C VAL A 104 -32.22 46.09 9.45
N GLU A 105 -32.80 45.04 8.86
CA GLU A 105 -32.09 43.77 8.63
C GLU A 105 -30.85 43.99 7.77
N TYR A 106 -30.98 44.68 6.63
CA TYR A 106 -29.84 44.95 5.76
C TYR A 106 -28.72 45.70 6.47
N ASN A 107 -29.03 46.76 7.21
CA ASN A 107 -28.03 47.52 7.96
C ASN A 107 -27.37 46.68 9.07
N ALA A 108 -28.13 45.83 9.76
CA ALA A 108 -27.58 44.91 10.75
C ALA A 108 -26.63 43.89 10.11
N TYR A 109 -27.01 43.30 8.97
CA TYR A 109 -26.13 42.39 8.22
C TYR A 109 -24.84 43.08 7.79
N LYS A 110 -24.94 44.28 7.18
CA LYS A 110 -23.77 45.03 6.72
C LYS A 110 -22.83 45.42 7.85
N ALA A 111 -23.36 45.74 9.03
CA ALA A 111 -22.55 45.98 10.23
C ALA A 111 -21.77 44.72 10.64
N CYS A 112 -22.42 43.55 10.65
CA CYS A 112 -21.73 42.29 10.95
C CYS A 112 -20.71 41.90 9.87
N GLU A 113 -21.03 42.10 8.59
CA GLU A 113 -20.12 41.81 7.48
C GLU A 113 -18.84 42.65 7.54
N GLY A 114 -18.95 43.93 7.93
CA GLY A 114 -17.82 44.84 8.10
C GLY A 114 -16.89 44.50 9.27
N GLU A 115 -17.28 43.59 10.17
CA GLU A 115 -16.46 43.19 11.30
C GLU A 115 -15.26 42.35 10.83
N SER A 116 -14.06 42.75 11.25
CA SER A 116 -12.80 42.10 10.82
C SER A 116 -12.33 41.05 11.82
N ASN A 117 -12.69 41.20 13.11
CA ASN A 117 -12.35 40.19 14.11
C ASN A 117 -13.33 39.00 14.01
N PRO A 118 -12.86 37.75 13.82
CA PRO A 118 -13.75 36.62 13.61
C PRO A 118 -14.67 36.33 14.80
N THR A 119 -14.21 36.54 16.03
CA THR A 119 -15.02 36.33 17.24
C THR A 119 -16.10 37.39 17.38
N ALA A 120 -15.77 38.66 17.11
CA ALA A 120 -16.74 39.75 17.12
C ALA A 120 -17.78 39.57 15.99
N LYS A 121 -17.34 39.14 14.80
CA LYS A 121 -18.23 38.83 13.67
C LYS A 121 -19.21 37.74 14.03
N ILE A 122 -18.75 36.61 14.60
CA ILE A 122 -19.64 35.52 15.05
C ILE A 122 -20.68 36.04 16.04
N LYS A 123 -20.28 36.82 17.05
CA LYS A 123 -21.22 37.40 18.02
C LYS A 123 -22.26 38.29 17.35
N CYS A 124 -21.85 39.13 16.40
CA CYS A 124 -22.77 39.98 15.64
C CYS A 124 -23.75 39.15 14.81
N LEU A 125 -23.28 38.09 14.15
CA LEU A 125 -24.12 37.17 13.38
C LEU A 125 -25.09 36.40 14.29
N ASP A 126 -24.67 36.01 15.50
CA ASP A 126 -25.54 35.38 16.51
C ASP A 126 -26.67 36.31 16.91
N ASP A 127 -26.36 37.58 17.18
CA ASP A 127 -27.36 38.62 17.46
C ASP A 127 -28.30 38.83 16.28
N PHE A 128 -27.79 38.76 15.05
CA PHE A 128 -28.60 38.85 13.83
C PHE A 128 -29.58 37.69 13.73
N VAL A 129 -29.12 36.43 13.81
CA VAL A 129 -29.97 35.23 13.68
C VAL A 129 -31.02 35.18 14.79
N SER A 130 -30.66 35.60 16.01
CA SER A 130 -31.58 35.68 17.14
C SER A 130 -32.70 36.70 16.90
N LYS A 131 -32.36 37.89 16.37
CA LYS A 131 -33.34 38.96 16.10
C LYS A 131 -34.15 38.73 14.84
N TYR A 132 -33.56 38.10 13.82
CA TYR A 132 -34.15 37.95 12.49
C TYR A 132 -34.11 36.49 11.99
N PRO A 133 -34.70 35.52 12.71
CA PRO A 133 -34.60 34.08 12.40
C PRO A 133 -35.30 33.65 11.11
N ASN A 134 -36.08 34.55 10.49
CA ASN A 134 -36.77 34.31 9.22
C ASN A 134 -36.32 35.27 8.11
N SER A 135 -35.26 36.06 8.32
CA SER A 135 -34.81 37.03 7.31
C SER A 135 -34.39 36.34 6.02
N ALA A 136 -34.69 36.97 4.89
CA ALA A 136 -34.17 36.56 3.60
C ALA A 136 -32.64 36.68 3.51
N LEU A 137 -31.99 37.41 4.43
CA LEU A 137 -30.53 37.57 4.48
C LEU A 137 -29.79 36.40 5.14
N LEU A 138 -30.51 35.39 5.65
CA LEU A 138 -29.88 34.23 6.29
C LEU A 138 -28.92 33.48 5.36
N ASN A 139 -29.19 33.50 4.05
CA ASN A 139 -28.29 32.91 3.05
C ASN A 139 -26.89 33.56 3.08
N PHE A 140 -26.82 34.89 3.22
CA PHE A 140 -25.57 35.63 3.32
C PHE A 140 -24.95 35.51 4.72
N VAL A 141 -25.78 35.50 5.77
CA VAL A 141 -25.33 35.34 7.16
C VAL A 141 -24.61 34.01 7.37
N TYR A 142 -25.16 32.89 6.87
CA TYR A 142 -24.51 31.58 6.99
C TYR A 142 -23.18 31.50 6.23
N VAL A 143 -23.05 32.19 5.10
CA VAL A 143 -21.76 32.33 4.40
C VAL A 143 -20.75 33.10 5.28
N GLN A 144 -21.17 34.21 5.90
CA GLN A 144 -20.29 34.98 6.80
C GLN A 144 -19.86 34.19 8.05
N TYR A 145 -20.73 33.32 8.59
CA TYR A 145 -20.33 32.38 9.64
C TYR A 145 -19.23 31.43 9.16
N SER A 146 -19.41 30.80 7.99
CA SER A 146 -18.42 29.89 7.42
C SER A 146 -17.06 30.59 7.23
N ILE A 147 -17.05 31.84 6.78
CA ILE A 147 -15.84 32.67 6.66
C ILE A 147 -15.18 32.89 8.02
N ALA A 148 -15.94 33.34 9.02
CA ALA A 148 -15.41 33.61 10.36
C ALA A 148 -14.88 32.35 11.05
N TYR A 149 -15.59 31.22 10.94
CA TYR A 149 -15.14 29.93 11.48
C TYR A 149 -13.94 29.36 10.72
N SER A 150 -13.83 29.60 9.41
CA SER A 150 -12.62 29.25 8.64
C SER A 150 -11.37 29.97 9.14
N GLN A 151 -11.48 31.25 9.51
CA GLN A 151 -10.35 32.00 10.10
C GLN A 151 -9.91 31.43 11.45
N GLN A 152 -10.83 30.79 12.17
CA GLN A 152 -10.56 30.11 13.45
C GLN A 152 -10.20 28.63 13.28
N LYS A 153 -10.20 28.10 12.04
CA LYS A 153 -10.06 26.66 11.74
C LYS A 153 -11.08 25.79 12.49
N ASN A 154 -12.28 26.34 12.74
CA ASN A 154 -13.36 25.61 13.40
C ASN A 154 -14.19 24.83 12.37
N TYR A 155 -13.59 23.77 11.82
CA TYR A 155 -14.17 22.96 10.75
C TYR A 155 -15.58 22.42 11.05
N PRO A 156 -15.87 21.88 12.25
CA PRO A 156 -17.23 21.42 12.56
C PRO A 156 -18.28 22.51 12.43
N LYS A 157 -17.94 23.75 12.83
CA LYS A 157 -18.86 24.89 12.72
C LYS A 157 -19.04 25.37 11.28
N ILE A 158 -18.03 25.27 10.43
CA ILE A 158 -18.16 25.55 9.00
C ILE A 158 -19.11 24.54 8.34
N ILE A 159 -19.00 23.25 8.69
CA ILE A 159 -19.92 22.20 8.22
C ILE A 159 -21.35 22.50 8.69
N GLU A 160 -21.53 22.80 9.98
CA GLU A 160 -22.85 23.14 10.54
C GLU A 160 -23.50 24.33 9.82
N THR A 161 -22.74 25.39 9.52
CA THR A 161 -23.29 26.58 8.86
C THR A 161 -23.55 26.35 7.37
N ALA A 162 -22.74 25.54 6.71
CA ALA A 162 -23.01 25.06 5.36
C ALA A 162 -24.30 24.23 5.29
N ASP A 163 -24.51 23.32 6.25
CA ASP A 163 -25.72 22.50 6.32
C ASP A 163 -26.97 23.35 6.59
N LYS A 164 -26.86 24.34 7.48
CA LYS A 164 -27.93 25.33 7.72
C LYS A 164 -28.27 26.14 6.47
N LEU A 165 -27.27 26.52 5.68
CA LEU A 165 -27.47 27.20 4.39
C LEU A 165 -28.19 26.29 3.38
N ALA A 166 -27.76 25.03 3.26
CA ALA A 166 -28.40 24.05 2.38
C ALA A 166 -29.86 23.78 2.80
N ALA A 167 -30.12 23.73 4.12
CA ALA A 167 -31.44 23.50 4.71
C ALA A 167 -32.43 24.66 4.49
N LEU A 168 -31.99 25.83 3.99
CA LEU A 168 -32.91 26.86 3.53
C LEU A 168 -33.75 26.40 2.33
N GLY A 169 -33.34 25.33 1.63
CA GLY A 169 -34.12 24.70 0.57
C GLY A 169 -34.43 25.68 -0.56
N ASP A 170 -35.69 25.73 -0.99
CA ASP A 170 -36.12 26.59 -2.10
C ASP A 170 -36.19 28.09 -1.75
N LYS A 171 -35.81 28.48 -0.52
CA LYS A 171 -35.60 29.89 -0.16
C LYS A 171 -34.34 30.47 -0.81
N VAL A 172 -33.43 29.62 -1.30
CA VAL A 172 -32.23 30.03 -2.03
C VAL A 172 -32.17 29.28 -3.37
N ASP A 173 -31.44 29.84 -4.33
CA ASP A 173 -31.30 29.25 -5.65
C ASP A 173 -30.45 27.96 -5.64
N ALA A 174 -30.49 27.21 -6.75
CA ALA A 174 -29.76 25.95 -6.88
C ALA A 174 -28.24 26.11 -6.74
N TYR A 175 -27.67 27.22 -7.20
CA TYR A 175 -26.24 27.47 -7.10
C TYR A 175 -25.81 27.75 -5.67
N THR A 176 -26.59 28.53 -4.92
CA THR A 176 -26.36 28.74 -3.48
C THR A 176 -26.42 27.41 -2.70
N ARG A 177 -27.43 26.55 -2.97
CA ARG A 177 -27.50 25.21 -2.34
C ARG A 177 -26.31 24.33 -2.71
N PHE A 178 -25.93 24.33 -3.98
CA PHE A 178 -24.77 23.60 -4.46
C PHE A 178 -23.48 24.05 -3.75
N GLN A 179 -23.27 25.36 -3.60
CA GLN A 179 -22.12 25.90 -2.89
C GLN A 179 -22.12 25.53 -1.41
N ALA A 180 -23.30 25.43 -0.78
CA ALA A 180 -23.42 24.97 0.60
C ALA A 180 -22.94 23.51 0.75
N TYR A 181 -23.45 22.60 -0.08
CA TYR A 181 -22.99 21.21 -0.08
C TYR A 181 -21.52 21.07 -0.46
N LEU A 182 -21.04 21.81 -1.47
CA LEU A 182 -19.63 21.84 -1.83
C LEU A 182 -18.78 22.31 -0.66
N THR A 183 -19.23 23.32 0.10
CA THR A 183 -18.54 23.82 1.30
C THR A 183 -18.40 22.72 2.34
N HIS A 184 -19.45 21.97 2.64
CA HIS A 184 -19.38 20.81 3.54
C HIS A 184 -18.31 19.83 3.06
N VAL A 185 -18.40 19.39 1.81
CA VAL A 185 -17.50 18.39 1.23
C VAL A 185 -16.03 18.84 1.31
N VAL A 186 -15.70 20.05 0.86
CA VAL A 186 -14.31 20.52 0.91
C VAL A 186 -13.80 20.74 2.33
N THR A 187 -14.68 21.14 3.26
CA THR A 187 -14.34 21.36 4.66
C THR A 187 -13.98 20.05 5.35
N TYR A 188 -14.67 18.95 5.03
CA TYR A 188 -14.28 17.62 5.51
C TYR A 188 -12.85 17.29 5.11
N TYR A 189 -12.49 17.47 3.83
CA TYR A 189 -11.13 17.23 3.36
C TYR A 189 -10.10 18.13 4.08
N GLN A 190 -10.39 19.43 4.22
CA GLN A 190 -9.53 20.37 4.94
C GLN A 190 -9.34 19.97 6.40
N MET A 191 -10.40 19.53 7.07
CA MET A 191 -10.37 19.11 8.46
C MET A 191 -9.45 17.89 8.65
N LEU A 192 -9.49 16.93 7.74
CA LEU A 192 -8.61 15.77 7.77
C LEU A 192 -7.15 16.12 7.42
N ALA A 193 -6.95 17.11 6.56
CA ALA A 193 -5.63 17.56 6.13
C ALA A 193 -4.93 18.48 7.14
N ASP A 194 -5.66 19.15 8.04
CA ASP A 194 -5.05 20.07 9.03
C ASP A 194 -4.07 19.31 9.94
N PRO A 195 -2.78 19.72 10.00
CA PRO A 195 -1.81 19.18 10.93
C PRO A 195 -2.28 19.15 12.40
N GLY A 196 -3.07 20.13 12.83
CA GLY A 196 -3.66 20.22 14.17
C GLY A 196 -4.71 19.15 14.47
N ASN A 197 -5.17 18.40 13.46
CA ASN A 197 -6.11 17.29 13.60
C ASN A 197 -5.47 15.91 13.40
N LYS A 198 -4.15 15.86 13.15
CA LYS A 198 -3.42 14.59 13.05
C LYS A 198 -3.53 13.81 14.36
N GLY A 199 -3.80 12.51 14.24
CA GLY A 199 -3.91 11.60 15.39
C GLY A 199 -5.24 11.68 16.15
N LYS A 200 -6.15 12.60 15.80
CA LYS A 200 -7.47 12.70 16.46
C LYS A 200 -8.48 11.64 16.01
N GLY A 201 -8.11 10.76 15.08
CA GLY A 201 -8.98 9.67 14.62
C GLY A 201 -10.20 10.11 13.82
N LEU A 202 -10.25 11.35 13.31
CA LEU A 202 -11.39 11.88 12.55
C LEU A 202 -11.72 11.05 11.29
N GLN A 203 -10.72 10.36 10.72
CA GLN A 203 -10.93 9.43 9.60
C GLN A 203 -11.75 8.18 9.98
N LYS A 204 -11.93 7.92 11.27
CA LYS A 204 -12.75 6.80 11.78
C LYS A 204 -14.16 7.25 12.18
N ASP A 205 -14.47 8.53 12.08
CA ASP A 205 -15.81 9.05 12.37
C ASP A 205 -16.74 8.74 11.19
N ALA A 206 -17.49 7.65 11.32
CA ALA A 206 -18.42 7.19 10.30
C ALA A 206 -19.60 8.16 10.09
N ALA A 207 -20.00 8.94 11.09
CA ALA A 207 -21.10 9.89 10.95
C ALA A 207 -20.66 11.09 10.10
N LEU A 208 -19.48 11.61 10.39
CA LEU A 208 -18.85 12.67 9.61
C LEU A 208 -18.64 12.24 8.14
N ALA A 209 -18.12 11.02 7.93
CA ALA A 209 -17.92 10.48 6.60
C ALA A 209 -19.25 10.32 5.84
N LYS A 210 -20.30 9.79 6.48
CA LYS A 210 -21.63 9.65 5.87
C LYS A 210 -22.27 11.00 5.52
N GLY A 211 -22.19 11.99 6.41
CA GLY A 211 -22.67 13.35 6.12
C GLY A 211 -21.97 13.96 4.90
N THR A 212 -20.66 13.73 4.76
CA THR A 212 -19.89 14.17 3.59
C THR A 212 -20.35 13.49 2.31
N ILE A 213 -20.61 12.17 2.35
CA ILE A 213 -21.11 11.41 1.20
C ILE A 213 -22.49 11.95 0.77
N GLU A 214 -23.39 12.21 1.71
CA GLU A 214 -24.72 12.76 1.43
C GLU A 214 -24.62 14.17 0.81
N ALA A 215 -23.80 15.05 1.39
CA ALA A 215 -23.56 16.38 0.84
C ALA A 215 -22.98 16.30 -0.59
N ALA A 216 -22.02 15.39 -0.83
CA ALA A 216 -21.46 15.18 -2.16
C ALA A 216 -22.52 14.71 -3.18
N GLN A 217 -23.37 13.75 -2.81
CA GLN A 217 -24.45 13.29 -3.66
C GLN A 217 -25.45 14.42 -3.98
N ASN A 218 -25.79 15.25 -2.99
CA ASN A 218 -26.68 16.38 -3.20
C ASN A 218 -26.05 17.48 -4.07
N ALA A 219 -24.76 17.76 -3.92
CA ALA A 219 -24.02 18.66 -4.82
C ALA A 219 -24.01 18.13 -6.26
N LEU A 220 -23.71 16.85 -6.48
CA LEU A 220 -23.70 16.24 -7.81
C LEU A 220 -25.09 16.26 -8.47
N LYS A 221 -26.17 16.06 -7.70
CA LYS A 221 -27.55 16.13 -8.21
C LYS A 221 -27.93 17.53 -8.71
N LEU A 222 -27.44 18.58 -8.05
CA LEU A 222 -27.72 19.97 -8.42
C LEU A 222 -26.87 20.48 -9.59
N LEU A 223 -25.73 19.83 -9.87
CA LEU A 223 -24.76 20.25 -10.87
C LEU A 223 -25.34 20.53 -12.28
N PRO A 224 -26.30 19.74 -12.81
CA PRO A 224 -26.93 20.01 -14.09
C PRO A 224 -27.70 21.34 -14.14
N ASP A 225 -28.30 21.74 -13.01
CA ASP A 225 -29.14 22.94 -12.90
C ASP A 225 -28.34 24.23 -12.71
N ILE A 226 -27.02 24.10 -12.49
CA ILE A 226 -26.17 25.25 -12.24
C ILE A 226 -25.90 26.03 -13.54
N LYS A 227 -26.39 27.27 -13.54
CA LYS A 227 -26.18 28.28 -14.59
C LYS A 227 -24.93 29.09 -14.33
N LYS A 228 -24.29 29.55 -15.41
CA LYS A 228 -23.16 30.48 -15.36
C LYS A 228 -23.60 31.79 -14.68
N PRO A 229 -22.87 32.28 -13.66
CA PRO A 229 -23.10 33.61 -13.10
C PRO A 229 -22.81 34.71 -14.11
N GLU A 230 -23.49 35.84 -13.97
CA GLU A 230 -23.24 37.03 -14.79
C GLU A 230 -21.81 37.56 -14.57
N GLY A 231 -21.16 38.07 -15.62
CA GLY A 231 -19.79 38.59 -15.55
C GLY A 231 -18.68 37.54 -15.51
N VAL A 232 -19.00 36.24 -15.42
CA VAL A 232 -18.01 35.16 -15.52
C VAL A 232 -17.74 34.82 -16.99
N ALA A 233 -16.45 34.84 -17.37
CA ALA A 233 -16.00 34.43 -18.70
C ALA A 233 -16.30 32.94 -18.95
N ASP A 234 -16.67 32.59 -20.19
CA ASP A 234 -17.09 31.22 -20.53
C ASP A 234 -16.00 30.17 -20.26
N ASP A 235 -14.74 30.47 -20.58
CA ASP A 235 -13.61 29.58 -20.29
C ASP A 235 -13.45 29.32 -18.78
N ALA A 236 -13.45 30.39 -17.98
CA ALA A 236 -13.35 30.28 -16.53
C ALA A 236 -14.52 29.47 -15.94
N TRP A 237 -15.74 29.70 -16.44
CA TRP A 237 -16.92 28.95 -16.05
C TRP A 237 -16.83 27.46 -16.41
N ASN A 238 -16.49 27.16 -17.66
CA ASN A 238 -16.40 25.79 -18.15
C ASN A 238 -15.33 25.01 -17.39
N LYS A 239 -14.18 25.64 -17.13
CA LYS A 239 -13.10 25.05 -16.32
C LYS A 239 -13.55 24.77 -14.88
N GLN A 240 -14.26 25.72 -14.25
CA GLN A 240 -14.78 25.53 -12.90
C GLN A 240 -15.83 24.42 -12.84
N LYS A 241 -16.79 24.42 -13.77
CA LYS A 241 -17.86 23.42 -13.85
C LYS A 241 -17.32 22.01 -14.11
N ALA A 242 -16.27 21.87 -14.91
CA ALA A 242 -15.58 20.61 -15.14
C ALA A 242 -14.81 20.10 -13.91
N GLN A 243 -14.30 21.01 -13.08
CA GLN A 243 -13.52 20.66 -11.89
C GLN A 243 -14.39 20.17 -10.72
N TRP A 244 -15.61 20.67 -10.58
CA TRP A 244 -16.50 20.28 -9.49
C TRP A 244 -16.75 18.77 -9.37
N PRO A 245 -17.18 18.03 -10.41
CA PRO A 245 -17.39 16.60 -10.28
C PRO A 245 -16.10 15.85 -9.94
N ILE A 246 -14.93 16.32 -10.39
CA ILE A 246 -13.64 15.71 -10.01
C ILE A 246 -13.43 15.84 -8.50
N THR A 247 -13.53 17.05 -7.97
CA THR A 247 -13.31 17.32 -6.54
C THR A 247 -14.35 16.66 -5.64
N ILE A 248 -15.63 16.70 -6.03
CA ILE A 248 -16.70 16.11 -5.23
C ILE A 248 -16.55 14.59 -5.17
N ASN A 249 -16.30 13.94 -6.31
CA ASN A 249 -16.13 12.48 -6.35
C ASN A 249 -14.87 12.02 -5.61
N ASP A 250 -13.73 12.71 -5.73
CA ASP A 250 -12.51 12.33 -4.99
C ASP A 250 -12.74 12.34 -3.47
N ILE A 251 -13.33 13.43 -2.95
CA ILE A 251 -13.59 13.57 -1.51
C ILE A 251 -14.67 12.59 -1.04
N ALA A 252 -15.73 12.39 -1.83
CA ALA A 252 -16.76 11.40 -1.53
C ALA A 252 -16.20 9.97 -1.51
N GLY A 253 -15.31 9.63 -2.44
CA GLY A 253 -14.59 8.36 -2.47
C GLY A 253 -13.74 8.18 -1.22
N GLN A 254 -13.00 9.21 -0.79
CA GLN A 254 -12.22 9.17 0.44
C GLN A 254 -13.11 9.04 1.69
N ALA A 255 -14.25 9.74 1.74
CA ALA A 255 -15.23 9.61 2.81
C ALA A 255 -15.84 8.20 2.85
N ALA A 256 -16.19 7.63 1.69
CA ALA A 256 -16.69 6.26 1.58
C ALA A 256 -15.65 5.23 2.08
N MET A 257 -14.37 5.38 1.71
CA MET A 257 -13.29 4.55 2.27
C MET A 257 -13.21 4.65 3.79
N ASN A 258 -13.30 5.87 4.35
CA ASN A 258 -13.27 6.10 5.80
C ASN A 258 -14.52 5.52 6.51
N ALA A 259 -15.65 5.46 5.82
CA ALA A 259 -16.88 4.82 6.29
C ALA A 259 -16.89 3.29 6.10
N ASN A 260 -15.82 2.69 5.56
CA ASN A 260 -15.75 1.29 5.10
C ASN A 260 -16.78 0.94 4.00
N ASP A 261 -17.30 1.93 3.27
CA ASP A 261 -18.14 1.73 2.09
C ASP A 261 -17.28 1.60 0.84
N CYS A 262 -16.66 0.42 0.68
CA CYS A 262 -15.77 0.13 -0.45
C CYS A 262 -16.49 0.19 -1.80
N SER A 263 -17.76 -0.20 -1.86
CA SER A 263 -18.55 -0.16 -3.10
C SER A 263 -18.88 1.29 -3.49
N GLY A 264 -19.31 2.11 -2.53
CA GLY A 264 -19.49 3.55 -2.74
C GLY A 264 -18.21 4.23 -3.19
N ALA A 265 -17.07 3.90 -2.56
CA ALA A 265 -15.76 4.44 -2.95
C ALA A 265 -15.40 4.09 -4.40
N THR A 266 -15.59 2.82 -4.80
CA THR A 266 -15.38 2.38 -6.20
C THR A 266 -16.23 3.19 -7.17
N ASN A 267 -17.50 3.44 -6.85
CA ASN A 267 -18.39 4.20 -7.73
C ASN A 267 -17.95 5.66 -7.87
N PHE A 268 -17.58 6.32 -6.77
CA PHE A 268 -17.09 7.70 -6.81
C PHE A 268 -15.78 7.83 -7.59
N TYR A 269 -14.78 6.98 -7.33
CA TYR A 269 -13.51 7.05 -8.07
C TYR A 269 -13.67 6.71 -9.56
N LYS A 270 -14.59 5.80 -9.92
CA LYS A 270 -14.94 5.57 -11.33
C LYS A 270 -15.57 6.80 -11.97
N ALA A 271 -16.48 7.48 -11.28
CA ALA A 271 -17.11 8.70 -11.78
C ALA A 271 -16.08 9.83 -11.96
N GLU A 272 -15.09 9.95 -11.07
CA GLU A 272 -13.97 10.87 -11.24
C GLU A 272 -13.12 10.53 -12.47
N LEU A 273 -12.71 9.27 -12.61
CA LEU A 273 -11.86 8.81 -13.71
C LEU A 273 -12.55 8.84 -15.07
N ALA A 274 -13.89 8.83 -15.11
CA ALA A 274 -14.65 9.10 -16.33
C ALA A 274 -14.47 10.55 -16.82
N VAL A 275 -14.14 11.48 -15.92
CA VAL A 275 -13.86 12.90 -16.25
C VAL A 275 -12.36 13.14 -16.40
N ASN A 276 -11.53 12.54 -15.55
CA ASN A 276 -10.08 12.70 -15.55
C ASN A 276 -9.37 11.33 -15.53
N PRO A 277 -9.28 10.63 -16.67
CA PRO A 277 -8.75 9.25 -16.73
C PRO A 277 -7.26 9.12 -16.41
N ASP A 278 -6.51 10.22 -16.46
CA ASP A 278 -5.07 10.26 -16.19
C ASP A 278 -4.74 10.55 -14.71
N ASN A 279 -5.74 10.72 -13.84
CA ASN A 279 -5.50 10.97 -12.41
C ASN A 279 -4.90 9.73 -11.72
N ALA A 280 -3.58 9.70 -11.57
CA ALA A 280 -2.85 8.62 -10.91
C ALA A 280 -3.31 8.38 -9.46
N VAL A 281 -3.69 9.44 -8.73
CA VAL A 281 -4.14 9.33 -7.34
C VAL A 281 -5.50 8.66 -7.29
N ALA A 282 -6.49 9.13 -8.06
CA ALA A 282 -7.81 8.51 -8.11
C ALA A 282 -7.75 7.06 -8.61
N THR A 283 -6.88 6.78 -9.58
CA THR A 283 -6.63 5.41 -10.09
C THR A 283 -6.10 4.50 -8.99
N TYR A 284 -5.12 4.97 -8.21
CA TYR A 284 -4.60 4.21 -7.07
C TYR A 284 -5.67 3.98 -6.00
N GLN A 285 -6.47 5.00 -5.70
CA GLN A 285 -7.54 4.91 -4.70
C GLN A 285 -8.66 3.96 -5.13
N LEU A 286 -8.98 3.89 -6.43
CA LEU A 286 -9.87 2.89 -6.99
C LEU A 286 -9.33 1.47 -6.76
N GLY A 287 -8.02 1.25 -6.98
CA GLY A 287 -7.37 -0.03 -6.64
C GLY A 287 -7.49 -0.38 -5.15
N ARG A 288 -7.33 0.61 -4.26
CA ARG A 288 -7.54 0.42 -2.82
C ARG A 288 -9.00 0.12 -2.46
N ALA A 289 -9.96 0.73 -3.15
CA ALA A 289 -11.39 0.48 -2.94
C ALA A 289 -11.75 -0.97 -3.30
N TYR A 290 -11.25 -1.49 -4.42
CA TYR A 290 -11.41 -2.91 -4.76
C TYR A 290 -10.76 -3.85 -3.75
N TYR A 291 -9.60 -3.47 -3.22
CA TYR A 291 -8.89 -4.27 -2.22
C TYR A 291 -9.62 -4.31 -0.87
N CYS A 292 -10.33 -3.25 -0.49
CA CYS A 292 -11.05 -3.21 0.79
C CYS A 292 -12.41 -3.93 0.76
N MET A 293 -12.88 -4.36 -0.42
CA MET A 293 -14.10 -5.16 -0.53
C MET A 293 -14.00 -6.48 0.25
N THR A 294 -15.13 -7.08 0.57
CA THR A 294 -15.21 -8.38 1.26
C THR A 294 -16.09 -9.34 0.44
N PRO A 295 -15.51 -10.35 -0.24
CA PRO A 295 -14.08 -10.62 -0.37
C PRO A 295 -13.36 -9.54 -1.22
N PRO A 296 -12.04 -9.36 -1.03
CA PRO A 296 -11.25 -8.44 -1.86
C PRO A 296 -11.35 -8.80 -3.34
N GLN A 297 -11.53 -7.79 -4.19
CA GLN A 297 -11.46 -7.95 -5.65
C GLN A 297 -10.01 -7.79 -6.09
N SER A 298 -9.15 -8.75 -5.72
CA SER A 298 -7.68 -8.63 -5.85
C SER A 298 -7.21 -8.33 -7.27
N MET A 299 -7.80 -8.95 -8.30
CA MET A 299 -7.37 -8.72 -9.69
C MET A 299 -7.66 -7.29 -10.15
N ASP A 300 -8.82 -6.74 -9.82
CA ASP A 300 -9.15 -5.34 -10.13
C ASP A 300 -8.30 -4.39 -9.29
N ALA A 301 -8.08 -4.71 -8.01
CA ALA A 301 -7.18 -3.95 -7.16
C ALA A 301 -5.77 -3.84 -7.75
N PHE A 302 -5.18 -4.97 -8.13
CA PHE A 302 -3.83 -5.04 -8.70
C PHE A 302 -3.77 -4.29 -10.03
N TRP A 303 -4.79 -4.45 -10.87
CA TRP A 303 -4.89 -3.76 -12.15
C TRP A 303 -4.86 -2.24 -11.99
N TYR A 304 -5.74 -1.66 -11.16
CA TYR A 304 -5.80 -0.21 -11.00
C TYR A 304 -4.58 0.33 -10.23
N MET A 305 -3.98 -0.42 -9.30
CA MET A 305 -2.70 -0.02 -8.71
C MET A 305 -1.57 -0.01 -9.73
N ALA A 306 -1.52 -0.99 -10.64
CA ALA A 306 -0.55 -1.02 -11.74
C ALA A 306 -0.77 0.13 -12.73
N ARG A 307 -2.02 0.43 -13.09
CA ARG A 307 -2.37 1.62 -13.89
C ARG A 307 -1.92 2.92 -13.24
N ALA A 308 -2.02 3.01 -11.91
CA ALA A 308 -1.55 4.19 -11.20
C ALA A 308 -0.02 4.35 -11.27
N VAL A 309 0.74 3.24 -11.23
CA VAL A 309 2.20 3.24 -11.41
C VAL A 309 2.61 3.73 -12.79
N THR A 310 1.87 3.33 -13.83
CA THR A 310 2.17 3.64 -15.23
C THR A 310 1.49 4.90 -15.77
N SER A 311 0.70 5.59 -14.92
CA SER A 311 0.03 6.83 -15.32
C SER A 311 1.03 7.95 -15.63
N LYS A 312 0.76 8.71 -16.70
CA LYS A 312 1.54 9.89 -17.09
C LYS A 312 1.53 11.00 -16.03
N GLY A 313 0.50 11.02 -15.17
CA GLY A 313 0.37 11.98 -14.08
C GLY A 313 1.16 11.59 -12.81
N ALA A 314 1.77 10.41 -12.78
CA ALA A 314 2.53 9.94 -11.62
C ALA A 314 3.97 10.48 -11.63
N THR A 315 4.43 10.97 -10.50
CA THR A 315 5.86 11.21 -10.25
C THR A 315 6.58 9.89 -9.98
N GLN A 316 7.90 9.85 -10.24
CA GLN A 316 8.72 8.67 -9.96
C GLN A 316 8.54 8.14 -8.53
N ALA A 317 8.50 9.04 -7.54
CA ALA A 317 8.32 8.66 -6.14
C ALA A 317 6.96 8.01 -5.86
N GLN A 318 5.89 8.38 -6.58
CA GLN A 318 4.59 7.69 -6.48
C GLN A 318 4.67 6.32 -7.09
N SER A 319 5.19 6.24 -8.31
CA SER A 319 5.32 4.99 -9.04
C SER A 319 6.12 3.98 -8.22
N ASP A 320 7.24 4.38 -7.62
CA ASP A 320 8.06 3.50 -6.76
C ASP A 320 7.31 3.05 -5.50
N GLN A 321 6.59 3.95 -4.84
CA GLN A 321 5.83 3.63 -3.63
C GLN A 321 4.68 2.66 -3.92
N VAL A 322 3.90 2.92 -4.98
CA VAL A 322 2.78 2.07 -5.37
C VAL A 322 3.29 0.73 -5.89
N LYS A 323 4.38 0.71 -6.67
CA LYS A 323 5.02 -0.53 -7.17
C LYS A 323 5.47 -1.42 -6.00
N LYS A 324 6.12 -0.85 -4.98
CA LYS A 324 6.52 -1.59 -3.77
C LYS A 324 5.33 -2.16 -3.02
N PHE A 325 4.26 -1.38 -2.88
CA PHE A 325 3.04 -1.85 -2.21
C PHE A 325 2.35 -2.97 -2.99
N LEU A 326 2.20 -2.80 -4.31
CA LEU A 326 1.62 -3.79 -5.21
C LEU A 326 2.41 -5.11 -5.19
N LYS A 327 3.75 -5.06 -5.23
CA LYS A 327 4.60 -6.26 -5.10
C LYS A 327 4.27 -7.06 -3.84
N GLY A 328 4.13 -6.39 -2.70
CA GLY A 328 3.76 -7.04 -1.44
C GLY A 328 2.35 -7.63 -1.46
N LEU A 329 1.39 -6.98 -2.12
CA LEU A 329 0.03 -7.52 -2.27
C LEU A 329 -0.01 -8.78 -3.15
N ILE A 330 0.73 -8.80 -4.26
CA ILE A 330 0.83 -9.98 -5.13
C ILE A 330 1.45 -11.15 -4.36
N ALA A 331 2.59 -10.92 -3.69
CA ALA A 331 3.25 -11.95 -2.88
C ALA A 331 2.31 -12.51 -1.80
N ASN A 332 1.56 -11.65 -1.09
CA ASN A 332 0.59 -12.08 -0.08
C ASN A 332 -0.58 -12.87 -0.70
N TYR A 333 -1.10 -12.43 -1.84
CA TYR A 333 -2.15 -13.13 -2.57
C TYR A 333 -1.75 -14.55 -2.99
N GLN A 334 -0.46 -14.74 -3.28
CA GLN A 334 0.15 -16.02 -3.64
C GLN A 334 0.65 -16.85 -2.44
N GLY A 335 0.43 -16.39 -1.20
CA GLY A 335 0.81 -17.14 0.01
C GLY A 335 2.23 -16.88 0.52
N GLY A 336 2.98 -15.94 -0.06
CA GLY A 336 4.22 -15.38 0.50
C GLY A 336 5.49 -16.22 0.34
N ASN A 337 5.39 -17.43 -0.23
CA ASN A 337 6.52 -18.35 -0.38
C ASN A 337 7.06 -18.45 -1.82
N VAL A 338 6.47 -17.68 -2.75
CA VAL A 338 6.91 -17.63 -4.15
C VAL A 338 8.21 -16.84 -4.25
N CYS A 339 9.14 -17.31 -5.09
CA CYS A 339 10.40 -16.62 -5.37
C CYS A 339 10.21 -15.17 -5.84
N ASP A 340 11.00 -14.25 -5.29
CA ASP A 340 10.95 -12.82 -5.61
C ASP A 340 11.05 -12.50 -7.10
N SER A 341 11.86 -13.26 -7.85
CA SER A 341 12.04 -13.10 -9.29
C SER A 341 10.76 -13.36 -10.09
N LEU A 342 9.89 -14.26 -9.61
CA LEU A 342 8.60 -14.56 -10.23
C LEU A 342 7.59 -13.46 -9.96
N ILE A 343 7.55 -12.97 -8.72
CA ILE A 343 6.73 -11.80 -8.38
C ILE A 343 7.15 -10.59 -9.24
N ASP A 344 8.45 -10.38 -9.43
CA ASP A 344 8.95 -9.30 -10.28
C ASP A 344 8.55 -9.48 -11.74
N GLY A 345 8.59 -10.71 -12.26
CA GLY A 345 8.11 -11.04 -13.60
C GLY A 345 6.63 -10.73 -13.80
N GLU A 346 5.76 -11.27 -12.92
CA GLU A 346 4.31 -11.06 -12.97
C GLU A 346 3.93 -9.59 -12.77
N MET A 347 4.62 -8.89 -11.87
CA MET A 347 4.43 -7.45 -11.67
C MET A 347 4.80 -6.66 -12.93
N ASN A 348 5.91 -7.00 -13.61
CA ASN A 348 6.31 -6.30 -14.83
C ASN A 348 5.32 -6.54 -15.98
N GLU A 349 4.81 -7.77 -16.13
CA GLU A 349 3.76 -8.09 -17.09
C GLU A 349 2.48 -7.29 -16.78
N LEU A 350 2.05 -7.29 -15.52
CA LEU A 350 0.89 -6.53 -15.07
C LEU A 350 1.06 -5.02 -15.36
N LEU A 351 2.23 -4.44 -15.06
CA LEU A 351 2.51 -3.03 -15.34
C LEU A 351 2.43 -2.75 -16.85
N GLN A 352 2.97 -3.63 -17.68
CA GLN A 352 2.90 -3.48 -19.14
C GLN A 352 1.45 -3.52 -19.64
N LEU A 353 0.67 -4.53 -19.22
CA LEU A 353 -0.73 -4.68 -19.62
C LEU A 353 -1.58 -3.50 -19.14
N ALA A 354 -1.47 -3.13 -17.85
CA ALA A 354 -2.21 -2.04 -17.25
C ALA A 354 -1.85 -0.67 -17.86
N GLY A 355 -0.59 -0.46 -18.24
CA GLY A 355 -0.18 0.76 -18.96
C GLY A 355 -0.82 0.91 -20.34
N SER A 356 -1.35 -0.17 -20.92
CA SER A 356 -1.92 -0.18 -22.27
C SER A 356 -3.46 -0.21 -22.33
N SER A 357 -4.15 -0.44 -21.21
CA SER A 357 -5.61 -0.56 -21.17
C SER A 357 -6.21 0.09 -19.92
N ALA A 358 -7.35 0.77 -20.10
CA ALA A 358 -8.06 1.42 -19.02
C ALA A 358 -8.70 0.41 -18.05
N ASP A 359 -9.22 -0.68 -18.59
CA ASP A 359 -9.94 -1.72 -17.87
C ASP A 359 -9.19 -3.05 -17.94
N ARG A 360 -9.38 -3.88 -16.91
CA ARG A 360 -8.75 -5.19 -16.81
C ARG A 360 -9.39 -6.15 -17.82
N PRO A 361 -8.61 -6.80 -18.69
CA PRO A 361 -9.11 -7.90 -19.51
C PRO A 361 -9.64 -9.02 -18.62
N SER A 362 -10.80 -9.58 -18.94
CA SER A 362 -11.37 -10.71 -18.19
C SER A 362 -10.47 -11.95 -18.19
N SER A 363 -9.60 -12.07 -19.20
CA SER A 363 -8.60 -13.14 -19.33
C SER A 363 -7.38 -12.99 -18.41
N TYR A 364 -7.14 -11.79 -17.84
CA TYR A 364 -6.01 -11.59 -16.95
C TYR A 364 -6.33 -12.10 -15.54
N SER A 365 -5.50 -13.01 -15.04
CA SER A 365 -5.57 -13.54 -13.68
C SER A 365 -4.18 -13.96 -13.21
N LEU A 366 -3.95 -13.90 -11.90
CA LEU A 366 -2.81 -14.52 -11.24
C LEU A 366 -3.28 -15.70 -10.38
N PRO A 367 -2.50 -16.79 -10.29
CA PRO A 367 -2.77 -17.88 -9.35
C PRO A 367 -2.78 -17.36 -7.91
N GLY A 368 -3.77 -17.75 -7.12
CA GLY A 368 -3.81 -17.44 -5.70
C GLY A 368 -3.05 -18.47 -4.87
N GLY A 369 -2.84 -18.18 -3.59
CA GLY A 369 -2.18 -19.10 -2.66
C GLY A 369 -2.91 -20.44 -2.51
N ALA A 370 -4.23 -20.48 -2.73
CA ALA A 370 -4.99 -21.73 -2.76
C ALA A 370 -4.66 -22.59 -3.99
N ASP A 371 -4.53 -21.97 -5.17
CA ASP A 371 -4.15 -22.66 -6.41
C ASP A 371 -2.73 -23.19 -6.30
N ILE A 372 -1.82 -22.37 -5.78
CA ILE A 372 -0.42 -22.74 -5.52
C ILE A 372 -0.35 -23.88 -4.52
N GLY A 373 -1.04 -23.76 -3.38
CA GLY A 373 -1.06 -24.78 -2.34
C GLY A 373 -1.65 -26.12 -2.81
N ALA A 374 -2.64 -26.08 -3.71
CA ALA A 374 -3.19 -27.29 -4.31
C ALA A 374 -2.15 -28.03 -5.15
N VAL A 375 -1.34 -27.31 -5.93
CA VAL A 375 -0.24 -27.89 -6.73
C VAL A 375 0.87 -28.44 -5.83
N GLN A 376 1.18 -27.76 -4.73
CA GLN A 376 2.23 -28.19 -3.78
C GLN A 376 1.89 -29.50 -3.07
N LYS A 377 0.61 -29.81 -2.83
CA LYS A 377 0.19 -30.96 -2.03
C LYS A 377 0.64 -32.31 -2.61
N ASP A 378 0.56 -32.45 -3.93
CA ASP A 378 0.91 -33.69 -4.64
C ASP A 378 2.25 -33.56 -5.39
N MET A 379 3.02 -32.51 -5.05
CA MET A 379 4.25 -32.19 -5.77
C MET A 379 5.37 -33.15 -5.40
N THR A 380 5.99 -33.72 -6.43
CA THR A 380 7.23 -34.50 -6.32
C THR A 380 8.27 -33.89 -7.24
N ILE A 381 9.56 -34.14 -7.01
CA ILE A 381 10.57 -33.64 -7.94
C ILE A 381 10.42 -34.26 -9.34
N ALA A 382 9.92 -35.50 -9.44
CA ALA A 382 9.62 -36.12 -10.72
C ALA A 382 8.49 -35.39 -11.48
N SER A 383 7.41 -35.00 -10.78
CA SER A 383 6.33 -34.22 -11.41
C SER A 383 6.81 -32.83 -11.83
N VAL A 384 7.62 -32.17 -10.99
CA VAL A 384 8.23 -30.86 -11.30
C VAL A 384 9.12 -30.97 -12.54
N PHE A 385 10.04 -31.93 -12.56
CA PHE A 385 10.95 -32.14 -13.69
C PHE A 385 10.18 -32.33 -15.00
N ASN A 386 9.16 -33.19 -15.00
CA ASN A 386 8.36 -33.50 -16.18
C ASN A 386 7.52 -32.29 -16.65
N ASP A 387 6.86 -31.60 -15.72
CA ASP A 387 6.02 -30.45 -16.05
C ASP A 387 6.85 -29.27 -16.55
N LEU A 388 8.00 -28.99 -15.92
CA LEU A 388 8.89 -27.91 -16.36
C LEU A 388 9.47 -28.19 -17.75
N LYS A 389 9.89 -29.44 -18.01
CA LYS A 389 10.44 -29.87 -19.30
C LYS A 389 9.40 -29.83 -20.42
N ALA A 390 8.14 -30.12 -20.11
CA ALA A 390 7.04 -30.07 -21.09
C ALA A 390 6.68 -28.62 -21.51
N GLY A 391 6.91 -27.64 -20.64
CA GLY A 391 6.57 -26.24 -20.90
C GLY A 391 5.07 -25.92 -20.83
N GLY A 392 4.69 -24.74 -21.29
CA GLY A 392 3.29 -24.28 -21.30
C GLY A 392 2.76 -23.77 -19.95
N ASP A 393 1.45 -23.61 -19.82
CA ASP A 393 0.85 -22.97 -18.63
C ASP A 393 0.93 -23.83 -17.37
N LYS A 394 0.87 -25.17 -17.52
CA LYS A 394 1.11 -26.11 -16.42
C LYS A 394 2.53 -25.96 -15.86
N SER A 395 3.53 -25.78 -16.74
CA SER A 395 4.93 -25.51 -16.35
C SER A 395 5.05 -24.23 -15.54
N LYS A 396 4.41 -23.13 -15.97
CA LYS A 396 4.41 -21.85 -15.23
C LYS A 396 3.84 -22.00 -13.82
N LEU A 397 2.68 -22.65 -13.68
CA LEU A 397 2.06 -22.85 -12.37
C LEU A 397 2.90 -23.78 -11.47
N THR A 398 3.48 -24.84 -12.06
CA THR A 398 4.37 -25.75 -11.34
C THR A 398 5.62 -25.02 -10.87
N TRP A 399 6.21 -24.16 -11.70
CA TRP A 399 7.36 -23.35 -11.33
C TRP A 399 7.04 -22.35 -10.21
N LEU A 400 5.90 -21.66 -10.33
CA LEU A 400 5.39 -20.75 -9.31
C LEU A 400 5.23 -21.45 -7.95
N ALA A 401 4.78 -22.70 -7.96
CA ALA A 401 4.59 -23.51 -6.77
C ALA A 401 5.89 -24.15 -6.24
N ALA A 402 6.85 -24.48 -7.12
CA ALA A 402 8.07 -25.23 -6.77
C ALA A 402 9.27 -24.35 -6.41
N CYS A 403 9.36 -23.14 -6.97
CA CYS A 403 10.51 -22.27 -6.73
C CYS A 403 10.61 -21.90 -5.24
N GLY A 404 11.80 -22.09 -4.67
CA GLY A 404 12.08 -21.85 -3.26
C GLY A 404 11.68 -23.01 -2.33
N LEU A 405 11.07 -24.07 -2.85
CA LEU A 405 10.81 -25.28 -2.07
C LEU A 405 12.07 -26.12 -1.90
N GLU A 406 12.19 -26.72 -0.72
CA GLU A 406 13.16 -27.76 -0.45
C GLU A 406 12.57 -29.12 -0.83
N PHE A 407 13.28 -29.87 -1.66
CA PHE A 407 12.92 -31.23 -2.03
C PHE A 407 13.86 -32.21 -1.33
N PRO A 408 13.34 -33.18 -0.56
CA PRO A 408 14.14 -34.23 0.05
C PRO A 408 14.42 -35.37 -0.95
N GLU A 409 15.49 -36.12 -0.68
CA GLU A 409 15.81 -37.40 -1.36
C GLU A 409 15.77 -37.33 -2.90
N VAL A 410 16.22 -36.23 -3.50
CA VAL A 410 16.25 -36.06 -4.96
C VAL A 410 17.29 -37.02 -5.55
N PRO A 411 16.88 -38.02 -6.37
CA PRO A 411 17.80 -39.00 -6.94
C PRO A 411 18.56 -38.43 -8.14
N GLY A 412 19.79 -38.87 -8.33
CA GLY A 412 20.57 -38.50 -9.50
C GLY A 412 21.83 -39.33 -9.71
N LYS A 413 22.40 -39.19 -10.91
CA LYS A 413 23.72 -39.70 -11.27
C LYS A 413 24.71 -38.56 -11.36
N VAL A 414 25.84 -38.69 -10.68
CA VAL A 414 26.90 -37.67 -10.69
C VAL A 414 27.64 -37.72 -12.01
N ILE A 415 27.59 -36.65 -12.80
CA ILE A 415 28.28 -36.56 -14.08
C ILE A 415 29.65 -35.89 -13.90
N GLU A 416 29.69 -34.86 -13.06
CA GLU A 416 30.89 -34.09 -12.75
C GLU A 416 30.78 -33.45 -11.36
N ALA A 417 31.88 -33.44 -10.61
CA ALA A 417 32.00 -32.68 -9.38
C ALA A 417 32.99 -31.54 -9.63
N VAL A 418 32.53 -30.30 -9.50
CA VAL A 418 33.32 -29.08 -9.69
C VAL A 418 33.76 -28.59 -8.31
N PRO A 419 35.06 -28.71 -7.95
CA PRO A 419 35.55 -28.27 -6.66
C PRO A 419 35.39 -26.76 -6.45
N GLY A 420 35.02 -26.36 -5.25
CA GLY A 420 34.82 -24.96 -4.88
C GLY A 420 34.20 -24.81 -3.48
N ASP A 421 33.97 -23.56 -3.07
CA ASP A 421 33.15 -23.22 -1.90
C ASP A 421 32.04 -22.23 -2.35
N PRO A 422 30.83 -22.71 -2.67
CA PRO A 422 30.34 -24.09 -2.48
C PRO A 422 30.85 -25.10 -3.54
N LEU A 423 30.86 -26.38 -3.17
CA LEU A 423 31.05 -27.51 -4.09
C LEU A 423 29.84 -27.58 -5.03
N VAL A 424 30.06 -27.76 -6.34
CA VAL A 424 28.97 -27.89 -7.30
C VAL A 424 28.99 -29.28 -7.93
N LEU A 425 27.94 -30.07 -7.69
CA LEU A 425 27.73 -31.34 -8.38
C LEU A 425 26.87 -31.10 -9.63
N LYS A 426 27.37 -31.49 -10.79
CA LYS A 426 26.60 -31.57 -12.04
C LYS A 426 25.99 -32.98 -12.12
N ILE A 427 24.66 -33.05 -12.03
CA ILE A 427 23.91 -34.28 -11.84
C ILE A 427 22.94 -34.48 -13.01
N ALA A 428 22.74 -35.73 -13.41
CA ALA A 428 21.62 -36.14 -14.24
C ALA A 428 20.49 -36.68 -13.35
N PHE A 429 19.31 -36.07 -13.41
CA PHE A 429 18.10 -36.57 -12.75
C PHE A 429 17.68 -37.89 -13.37
N VAL A 430 17.57 -38.93 -12.55
CA VAL A 430 17.24 -40.30 -12.97
C VAL A 430 16.38 -40.96 -11.90
N THR A 431 15.38 -41.73 -12.34
CA THR A 431 14.38 -42.37 -11.47
C THR A 431 14.29 -43.88 -11.67
N SER A 432 15.07 -44.43 -12.60
CA SER A 432 15.17 -45.87 -12.86
C SER A 432 16.59 -46.28 -13.26
N ASP A 433 16.90 -47.56 -13.13
CA ASP A 433 18.21 -48.13 -13.51
C ASP A 433 18.50 -47.91 -15.01
N ALA A 434 17.47 -48.04 -15.86
CA ALA A 434 17.62 -47.80 -17.30
C ALA A 434 18.00 -46.34 -17.61
N GLU A 435 17.38 -45.37 -16.91
CA GLU A 435 17.76 -43.95 -17.02
C GLU A 435 19.17 -43.70 -16.47
N PHE A 436 19.52 -44.34 -15.35
CA PHE A 436 20.85 -44.25 -14.75
C PHE A 436 21.95 -44.70 -15.71
N ASP A 437 21.78 -45.85 -16.35
CA ASP A 437 22.77 -46.38 -17.29
C ASP A 437 22.89 -45.51 -18.55
N ALA A 438 21.77 -44.98 -19.06
CA ALA A 438 21.73 -44.14 -20.25
C ALA A 438 22.22 -42.69 -20.02
N ALA A 439 22.12 -42.18 -18.78
CA ALA A 439 22.43 -40.79 -18.48
C ALA A 439 23.93 -40.48 -18.61
N THR A 440 24.25 -39.56 -19.53
CA THR A 440 25.62 -39.07 -19.80
C THR A 440 25.76 -37.55 -19.71
N THR A 441 24.64 -36.82 -19.66
CA THR A 441 24.60 -35.35 -19.66
C THR A 441 23.90 -34.87 -18.39
N ALA A 442 24.50 -33.88 -17.71
CA ALA A 442 23.88 -33.26 -16.54
C ALA A 442 22.70 -32.37 -16.96
N ASN A 443 21.65 -32.39 -16.15
CA ASN A 443 20.47 -31.53 -16.27
C ASN A 443 20.13 -30.86 -14.94
N MET A 444 21.02 -30.99 -13.95
CA MET A 444 20.95 -30.30 -12.67
C MET A 444 22.32 -29.80 -12.26
N ASP A 445 22.37 -28.64 -11.61
CA ASP A 445 23.51 -28.27 -10.78
C ASP A 445 23.11 -28.09 -9.33
N VAL A 446 23.94 -28.66 -8.46
CA VAL A 446 23.62 -28.84 -7.06
C VAL A 446 24.74 -28.22 -6.23
N LYS A 447 24.47 -27.02 -5.71
CA LYS A 447 25.40 -26.30 -4.84
C LYS A 447 25.31 -26.87 -3.43
N VAL A 448 26.33 -27.64 -3.07
CA VAL A 448 26.45 -28.27 -1.75
C VAL A 448 27.11 -27.28 -0.79
N VAL A 449 26.41 -26.96 0.30
CA VAL A 449 26.82 -25.93 1.26
C VAL A 449 27.04 -26.56 2.64
N GLY A 450 28.23 -26.33 3.23
CA GLY A 450 28.52 -26.77 4.59
C GLY A 450 28.68 -28.28 4.76
N GLN A 451 29.02 -29.01 3.69
CA GLN A 451 29.24 -30.46 3.68
C GLN A 451 30.51 -30.81 2.89
N PRO A 452 31.72 -30.51 3.40
CA PRO A 452 32.98 -30.69 2.68
C PRO A 452 33.25 -32.16 2.27
N GLU A 453 32.72 -33.12 3.03
CA GLU A 453 32.81 -34.54 2.73
C GLU A 453 32.14 -34.96 1.43
N ALA A 454 31.16 -34.19 0.92
CA ALA A 454 30.50 -34.44 -0.36
C ALA A 454 31.48 -34.36 -1.54
N ALA A 455 32.66 -33.75 -1.37
CA ALA A 455 33.73 -33.77 -2.37
C ALA A 455 34.27 -35.18 -2.66
N ARG A 456 33.94 -36.18 -1.81
CA ARG A 456 34.31 -37.59 -2.02
C ARG A 456 33.35 -38.37 -2.90
N VAL A 457 32.20 -37.79 -3.27
CA VAL A 457 31.24 -38.43 -4.16
C VAL A 457 31.91 -38.72 -5.52
N GLU A 458 31.80 -39.95 -6.00
CA GLU A 458 32.51 -40.41 -7.19
C GLU A 458 31.73 -40.09 -8.48
N LYS A 459 32.45 -39.86 -9.57
CA LYS A 459 31.83 -39.71 -10.90
C LYS A 459 31.11 -41.01 -11.28
N ASN A 460 29.94 -40.87 -11.89
CA ASN A 460 29.00 -41.94 -12.28
C ASN A 460 28.40 -42.73 -11.10
N SER A 461 28.49 -42.24 -9.85
CA SER A 461 27.77 -42.86 -8.74
C SER A 461 26.32 -42.37 -8.65
N ALA A 462 25.46 -43.18 -8.03
CA ALA A 462 24.16 -42.75 -7.56
C ALA A 462 24.33 -41.81 -6.36
N VAL A 463 23.43 -40.83 -6.25
CA VAL A 463 23.40 -39.88 -5.15
C VAL A 463 21.96 -39.42 -4.89
N HIS A 464 21.61 -39.24 -3.63
CA HIS A 464 20.42 -38.55 -3.17
C HIS A 464 20.84 -37.28 -2.44
N PHE A 465 20.12 -36.19 -2.66
CA PHE A 465 20.34 -34.95 -1.94
C PHE A 465 19.03 -34.30 -1.50
N THR A 466 19.11 -33.51 -0.44
CA THR A 466 18.06 -32.56 -0.08
C THR A 466 18.55 -31.16 -0.47
N GLY A 467 17.72 -30.36 -1.15
CA GLY A 467 18.13 -29.02 -1.57
C GLY A 467 16.96 -28.13 -1.97
N THR A 468 17.22 -26.82 -2.05
CA THR A 468 16.22 -25.83 -2.48
C THR A 468 16.30 -25.61 -3.99
N LEU A 469 15.18 -25.75 -4.70
CA LEU A 469 15.10 -25.44 -6.13
C LEU A 469 14.99 -23.92 -6.32
N VAL A 470 15.93 -23.29 -7.02
CA VAL A 470 16.02 -21.81 -7.07
C VAL A 470 15.91 -21.21 -8.47
N ALA A 471 16.23 -21.97 -9.52
CA ALA A 471 16.04 -21.54 -10.91
C ALA A 471 15.93 -22.77 -11.84
N TYR A 472 15.50 -22.53 -13.09
CA TYR A 472 15.63 -23.49 -14.18
C TYR A 472 15.84 -22.78 -15.51
N ASP A 473 16.56 -23.44 -16.41
CA ASP A 473 16.67 -23.09 -17.82
C ASP A 473 15.73 -24.01 -18.63
N PRO A 474 14.87 -23.47 -19.52
CA PRO A 474 14.01 -24.29 -20.37
C PRO A 474 14.79 -24.94 -21.53
N GLU A 475 15.86 -24.30 -22.02
CA GLU A 475 16.65 -24.75 -23.17
C GLU A 475 18.14 -24.36 -23.06
N PRO A 476 19.08 -25.32 -22.98
CA PRO A 476 18.81 -26.73 -22.68
C PRO A 476 18.15 -26.88 -21.31
N PHE A 477 17.27 -27.86 -21.15
CA PHE A 477 16.55 -28.05 -19.89
C PHE A 477 17.53 -28.33 -18.73
N PHE A 478 17.52 -27.46 -17.72
CA PHE A 478 18.47 -27.52 -16.61
C PHE A 478 17.88 -26.98 -15.31
N LEU A 479 18.01 -27.71 -14.20
CA LEU A 479 17.55 -27.27 -12.87
C LEU A 479 18.71 -26.75 -12.01
N HIS A 480 18.47 -25.67 -11.28
CA HIS A 480 19.45 -25.08 -10.38
C HIS A 480 19.05 -25.22 -8.93
N TRP A 481 19.94 -25.81 -8.14
CA TRP A 481 19.72 -26.10 -6.73
C TRP A 481 20.73 -25.38 -5.84
N ASP A 482 20.23 -24.87 -4.72
CA ASP A 482 21.03 -24.22 -3.69
C ASP A 482 20.82 -24.87 -2.32
N LYS A 483 21.73 -24.57 -1.39
CA LYS A 483 21.71 -25.08 -0.01
C LYS A 483 21.59 -26.61 0.07
N ALA A 484 22.16 -27.31 -0.91
CA ALA A 484 22.01 -28.74 -0.99
C ALA A 484 22.89 -29.47 0.04
N LYS A 485 22.42 -30.64 0.47
CA LYS A 485 23.16 -31.63 1.27
C LYS A 485 22.97 -33.00 0.66
N VAL A 486 24.09 -33.66 0.38
CA VAL A 486 24.13 -35.05 -0.06
C VAL A 486 23.82 -35.96 1.13
N LYS A 487 23.03 -37.00 0.88
CA LYS A 487 22.72 -38.03 1.86
C LYS A 487 23.99 -38.74 2.33
N GLU A 488 24.18 -38.89 3.64
CA GLU A 488 25.44 -39.39 4.21
C GLU A 488 25.80 -40.80 3.72
N GLU A 489 24.81 -41.65 3.49
CA GLU A 489 25.01 -43.03 3.00
C GLU A 489 25.62 -43.08 1.59
N ASP A 490 25.39 -42.04 0.78
CA ASP A 490 25.88 -41.95 -0.59
C ASP A 490 27.30 -41.35 -0.66
N ILE A 491 27.85 -40.89 0.47
CA ILE A 491 29.21 -40.34 0.55
C ILE A 491 30.20 -41.45 0.92
N PRO A 492 31.22 -41.72 0.07
CA PRO A 492 32.23 -42.71 0.41
C PRO A 492 32.93 -42.42 1.74
N LYS A 493 33.07 -43.46 2.57
CA LYS A 493 33.81 -43.38 3.84
C LYS A 493 35.26 -43.01 3.58
N GLU A 494 35.82 -42.21 4.48
CA GLU A 494 37.22 -41.83 4.42
C GLU A 494 38.10 -43.10 4.44
N LYS A 495 38.98 -43.26 3.44
CA LYS A 495 39.91 -44.40 3.40
C LYS A 495 40.88 -44.23 4.57
N GLY A 496 40.66 -44.98 5.65
CA GLY A 496 41.56 -45.03 6.79
C GLY A 496 43.00 -45.40 6.38
N PRO A 497 44.01 -45.06 7.18
CA PRO A 497 45.41 -45.33 6.85
C PRO A 497 45.61 -46.81 6.54
N LYS A 498 46.25 -47.12 5.40
CA LYS A 498 46.57 -48.50 5.00
C LYS A 498 47.25 -49.21 6.18
N LYS A 499 46.60 -50.26 6.72
CA LYS A 499 47.23 -51.12 7.73
C LYS A 499 48.57 -51.62 7.17
N PRO A 500 49.69 -51.46 7.89
CA PRO A 500 50.97 -51.93 7.41
C PRO A 500 50.92 -53.46 7.23
N PRO A 501 51.59 -54.00 6.20
CA PRO A 501 51.55 -55.42 5.90
C PRO A 501 52.10 -56.21 7.09
N VAL A 502 51.31 -57.17 7.57
CA VAL A 502 51.71 -58.11 8.62
C VAL A 502 52.91 -58.90 8.12
N ARG A 503 54.12 -58.58 8.61
CA ARG A 503 55.30 -59.40 8.39
C ARG A 503 55.05 -60.78 9.01
N ARG A 504 54.91 -61.81 8.17
CA ARG A 504 54.94 -63.22 8.59
C ARG A 504 56.27 -63.50 9.31
N PRO A 505 56.27 -64.17 10.48
CA PRO A 505 57.50 -64.58 11.13
C PRO A 505 58.28 -65.58 10.27
N ALA A 506 59.59 -65.36 10.14
CA ALA A 506 60.50 -66.29 9.48
C ALA A 506 60.57 -67.61 10.25
N ARG A 507 60.43 -68.72 9.52
CA ARG A 507 60.50 -70.10 10.00
C ARG A 507 61.93 -70.39 10.48
N LYS A 508 62.10 -70.72 11.77
CA LYS A 508 63.37 -71.23 12.33
C LYS A 508 63.75 -72.57 11.66
N PRO A 509 65.02 -72.81 11.30
CA PRO A 509 65.47 -74.12 10.83
C PRO A 509 65.62 -75.10 12.02
N SER A 510 65.04 -76.29 11.91
CA SER A 510 65.52 -77.52 12.56
C SER A 510 66.81 -77.95 11.82
N GLY A 511 67.97 -78.26 12.39
CA GLY A 511 68.36 -78.78 13.70
C GLY A 511 69.21 -80.04 13.44
N ARG A 512 70.45 -80.13 13.94
CA ARG A 512 71.15 -81.42 14.18
C ARG A 512 72.45 -81.25 15.00
N SER A 513 72.49 -81.89 16.16
CA SER A 513 73.71 -82.45 16.76
C SER A 513 73.34 -83.85 17.25
N SER A 514 74.04 -84.84 16.68
CA SER A 514 74.13 -86.28 17.02
C SER A 514 72.84 -87.07 17.24
#